data_AF-A0A2U3LM25-F1
#
_entry.id   AF-A0A2U3LM25-F1
#
_cell.length_a   1.000
_cell.length_b   1.000
_cell.length_c   1.000
_cell.angle_alpha   90.00
_cell.angle_beta   90.00
_cell.angle_gamma   90.00
#
_symmetry.space_group_name_H-M   'P 1'
#
loop_
_entity.id
_entity.type
_entity.pdbx_description
1 polymer ?
#
loop_
_entity_poly.entity_id
_entity_poly.type
_entity_poly.pdbx_seq_one_letter_code
_entity_poly.pdbx_strand_id
1 'polypeptide(L)'
;MQLTALIAMAGDPHTAIYLNGSAAAAAGFQQFPLVLRWLDDGVFVTGAAAPYTRALGAQLVAVGGMPIDQVVGQLATLIPHVNDQWVQYMAQHYLLGQQILQGLHVVPVAATTPLTFRTLAGEVFTLDVSPGSNSSLSSLPDPAAGIYPDYLQNTSQNYWYTYSAANRLLYFKYNSCGDMPGNPFANFANQVLAILDANPVDTFVFDLRGNTGGNSAIWNPLINGLTARIPTLLSNPGLRVYGVIDKGTFSSGSLDAMLLKQPIPSSVAAAFPGIDLSKLVQVLGEPTGGATQGYGNVTGFTLPSSGLVGQYSTEFITGPSYVPTGPAFQPDIAIGLRSTDFFARHDPVMAAILARTDAAPPPPSGSAIAVNGASFRADEGLAPGSFASVFGSYSQVPDQVLVAGIPGQIVAATASQVNFLVPARAPLGPAAVSVRANGSELASGQATLTSSGPGIFVLRPDPSQPGAVENQDASVNTSSSPAAAGSIVQVYATGNGPVDASGNAPVSVFFGDLPAGVLASVPLTQYPGLWQINVRVPAGITGEVPLFVVAQNLASNAVTLSVR
;
A
#
# COMPACT_ATOMS: atom_id res chain seq x y z
N MET A 1 13.75 -15.60 25.73
CA MET A 1 12.82 -16.18 24.75
C MET A 1 11.69 -16.96 25.40
N GLN A 2 11.96 -18.01 26.19
CA GLN A 2 10.92 -18.83 26.82
C GLN A 2 9.85 -18.03 27.60
N LEU A 3 10.25 -17.03 28.41
CA LEU A 3 9.29 -16.19 29.13
C LEU A 3 8.42 -15.34 28.18
N THR A 4 8.99 -14.81 27.10
CA THR A 4 8.23 -14.08 26.08
C THR A 4 7.24 -15.00 25.38
N ALA A 5 7.64 -16.23 25.05
CA ALA A 5 6.76 -17.22 24.45
C ALA A 5 5.59 -17.57 25.39
N LEU A 6 5.87 -17.76 26.69
CA LEU A 6 4.84 -18.04 27.69
C LEU A 6 3.80 -16.90 27.78
N ILE A 7 4.24 -15.65 27.69
CA ILE A 7 3.34 -14.49 27.69
C ILE A 7 2.53 -14.42 26.38
N ALA A 8 3.17 -14.66 25.22
CA ALA A 8 2.50 -14.67 23.93
C ALA A 8 1.40 -15.72 23.81
N MET A 9 1.48 -16.83 24.57
CA MET A 9 0.40 -17.84 24.65
C MET A 9 -0.94 -17.29 25.16
N ALA A 10 -0.96 -16.13 25.81
CA ALA A 10 -2.22 -15.46 26.17
C ALA A 10 -3.04 -15.05 24.93
N GLY A 11 -2.41 -14.92 23.76
CA GLY A 11 -3.05 -14.48 22.53
C GLY A 11 -3.50 -13.02 22.56
N ASP A 12 -3.09 -12.26 23.58
CA ASP A 12 -3.44 -10.85 23.76
C ASP A 12 -2.29 -9.94 23.28
N PRO A 13 -2.45 -9.20 22.17
CA PRO A 13 -1.40 -8.35 21.62
C PRO A 13 -0.98 -7.19 22.53
N HIS A 14 -1.78 -6.86 23.54
CA HIS A 14 -1.44 -5.87 24.56
C HIS A 14 -0.66 -6.46 25.75
N THR A 15 -0.56 -7.78 25.87
CA THR A 15 0.17 -8.45 26.95
C THR A 15 1.49 -9.01 26.43
N ALA A 16 2.60 -8.30 26.69
CA ALA A 16 3.90 -8.56 26.05
C ALA A 16 5.11 -8.24 26.94
N ILE A 17 6.25 -8.86 26.64
CA ILE A 17 7.58 -8.34 27.00
C ILE A 17 8.21 -7.74 25.74
N TYR A 18 8.74 -6.53 25.87
CA TYR A 18 9.37 -5.84 24.75
C TYR A 18 10.82 -6.29 24.58
N LEU A 19 11.14 -6.79 23.39
CA LEU A 19 12.49 -7.23 23.00
C LEU A 19 13.23 -6.19 22.15
N ASN A 20 12.73 -4.95 22.15
CA ASN A 20 13.28 -3.80 21.46
C ASN A 20 13.32 -2.56 22.40
N GLY A 21 13.92 -1.47 21.93
CA GLY A 21 14.06 -0.24 22.71
C GLY A 21 15.22 -0.25 23.72
N SER A 22 15.29 0.79 24.54
CA SER A 22 16.44 1.06 25.42
C SER A 22 16.64 0.00 26.51
N ALA A 23 15.56 -0.49 27.11
CA ALA A 23 15.61 -1.55 28.13
C ALA A 23 16.12 -2.88 27.53
N ALA A 24 15.66 -3.25 26.34
CA ALA A 24 16.16 -4.43 25.65
C ALA A 24 17.63 -4.28 25.25
N ALA A 25 18.03 -3.10 24.76
CA ALA A 25 19.43 -2.82 24.45
C ALA A 25 20.34 -2.94 25.69
N ALA A 26 19.90 -2.41 26.83
CA ALA A 26 20.60 -2.56 28.12
C ALA A 26 20.68 -4.04 28.56
N ALA A 27 19.67 -4.85 28.22
CA ALA A 27 19.66 -6.29 28.45
C ALA A 27 20.46 -7.10 27.40
N GLY A 28 21.15 -6.45 26.47
CA GLY A 28 22.03 -7.09 25.47
C GLY A 28 21.35 -7.45 24.15
N PHE A 29 20.12 -6.99 23.89
CA PHE A 29 19.48 -7.13 22.59
C PHE A 29 20.04 -6.08 21.61
N GLN A 30 20.71 -6.57 20.57
CA GLN A 30 21.31 -5.76 19.53
C GLN A 30 20.53 -5.92 18.23
N GLN A 31 20.57 -4.88 17.40
CA GLN A 31 19.86 -4.84 16.12
C GLN A 31 20.85 -4.76 14.96
N PHE A 32 20.50 -5.40 13.84
CA PHE A 32 21.18 -5.18 12.57
C PHE A 32 20.96 -3.74 12.10
N PRO A 33 21.96 -3.11 11.47
CA PRO A 33 21.86 -1.73 11.02
C PRO A 33 21.13 -1.62 9.66
N LEU A 34 19.90 -2.14 9.64
CA LEU A 34 18.99 -2.21 8.51
C LEU A 34 17.60 -1.73 8.95
N VAL A 35 16.80 -1.26 8.01
CA VAL A 35 15.36 -1.02 8.18
C VAL A 35 14.63 -1.95 7.24
N LEU A 36 13.78 -2.80 7.81
CA LEU A 36 12.90 -3.69 7.06
C LEU A 36 11.50 -3.10 7.01
N ARG A 37 10.82 -3.32 5.89
CA ARG A 37 9.40 -3.04 5.73
C ARG A 37 8.68 -4.28 5.25
N TRP A 38 7.59 -4.63 5.92
CA TRP A 38 6.69 -5.65 5.40
C TRP A 38 5.76 -5.03 4.35
N LEU A 39 5.84 -5.54 3.13
CA LEU A 39 4.99 -5.21 1.99
C LEU A 39 4.21 -6.47 1.56
N ASP A 40 3.21 -6.32 0.71
CA ASP A 40 2.35 -7.43 0.32
C ASP A 40 3.06 -8.55 -0.46
N ASP A 41 4.15 -8.19 -1.14
CA ASP A 41 5.03 -9.12 -1.83
C ASP A 41 6.27 -9.51 -1.01
N GLY A 42 6.34 -9.15 0.28
CA GLY A 42 7.30 -9.67 1.25
C GLY A 42 8.04 -8.62 2.07
N VAL A 43 9.14 -9.03 2.70
CA VAL A 43 9.94 -8.15 3.59
C VAL A 43 11.10 -7.55 2.81
N PHE A 44 11.17 -6.22 2.72
CA PHE A 44 12.19 -5.53 1.93
C PHE A 44 13.06 -4.61 2.79
N VAL A 45 14.32 -4.44 2.38
CA VAL A 45 15.24 -3.48 3.01
C VAL A 45 14.98 -2.09 2.42
N THR A 46 14.61 -1.15 3.29
CA THR A 46 14.30 0.25 2.95
C THR A 46 15.33 1.22 3.53
N GLY A 47 16.19 0.74 4.42
CA GLY A 47 17.32 1.49 4.97
C GLY A 47 18.48 0.57 5.31
N ALA A 48 19.72 1.03 5.12
CA ALA A 48 20.91 0.24 5.41
C ALA A 48 22.12 1.12 5.73
N ALA A 49 22.95 0.68 6.68
CA ALA A 49 24.26 1.27 6.90
C ALA A 49 25.21 1.00 5.73
N ALA A 50 26.26 1.82 5.59
CA ALA A 50 27.16 1.81 4.44
C ALA A 50 27.69 0.42 4.00
N PRO A 51 28.08 -0.51 4.90
CA PRO A 51 28.56 -1.84 4.49
C PRO A 51 27.48 -2.74 3.86
N TYR A 52 26.20 -2.42 4.05
CA TYR A 52 25.06 -3.26 3.68
C TYR A 52 24.14 -2.63 2.64
N THR A 53 24.56 -1.54 1.99
CA THR A 53 23.74 -0.81 1.00
C THR A 53 23.38 -1.64 -0.23
N ARG A 54 24.13 -2.72 -0.54
CA ARG A 54 23.73 -3.71 -1.57
C ARG A 54 22.35 -4.33 -1.29
N ALA A 55 21.93 -4.38 -0.03
CA ALA A 55 20.63 -4.94 0.34
C ALA A 55 19.45 -3.98 0.07
N LEU A 56 19.68 -2.68 -0.10
CA LEU A 56 18.61 -1.71 -0.35
C LEU A 56 17.76 -2.11 -1.56
N GLY A 57 16.44 -2.14 -1.39
CA GLY A 57 15.50 -2.55 -2.44
C GLY A 57 15.39 -4.07 -2.62
N ALA A 58 16.19 -4.88 -1.93
CA ALA A 58 16.12 -6.33 -2.00
C ALA A 58 15.17 -6.91 -0.95
N GLN A 59 14.51 -8.01 -1.31
CA GLN A 59 13.64 -8.79 -0.44
C GLN A 59 14.49 -9.69 0.45
N LEU A 60 14.26 -9.72 1.76
CA LEU A 60 14.83 -10.72 2.67
C LEU A 60 14.08 -12.05 2.48
N VAL A 61 14.78 -13.07 1.98
CA VAL A 61 14.16 -14.38 1.64
C VAL A 61 14.58 -15.52 2.57
N ALA A 62 15.70 -15.38 3.28
CA ALA A 62 16.12 -16.35 4.31
C ALA A 62 17.04 -15.73 5.37
N VAL A 63 17.07 -16.36 6.55
CA VAL A 63 17.97 -16.05 7.67
C VAL A 63 18.64 -17.35 8.10
N GLY A 64 19.96 -17.43 8.12
CA GLY A 64 20.62 -18.70 8.49
C GLY A 64 20.42 -19.83 7.49
N GLY A 65 19.96 -19.53 6.26
CA GLY A 65 19.48 -20.52 5.30
C GLY A 65 18.05 -21.01 5.55
N MET A 66 17.40 -20.60 6.64
CA MET A 66 15.99 -20.86 6.90
C MET A 66 15.11 -19.90 6.08
N PRO A 67 14.15 -20.41 5.28
CA PRO A 67 13.19 -19.58 4.54
C PRO A 67 12.45 -18.58 5.43
N ILE A 68 12.23 -17.36 4.92
CA ILE A 68 11.70 -16.25 5.73
C ILE A 68 10.31 -16.53 6.32
N ASP A 69 9.46 -17.29 5.62
CA ASP A 69 8.15 -17.74 6.10
C ASP A 69 8.28 -18.63 7.35
N GLN A 70 9.24 -19.55 7.37
CA GLN A 70 9.53 -20.39 8.55
C GLN A 70 10.09 -19.57 9.70
N VAL A 71 10.97 -18.60 9.42
CA VAL A 71 11.51 -17.68 10.43
C VAL A 71 10.38 -16.89 11.08
N VAL A 72 9.46 -16.35 10.27
CA VAL A 72 8.31 -15.58 10.76
C VAL A 72 7.35 -16.47 11.54
N GLY A 73 7.14 -17.72 11.14
CA GLY A 73 6.40 -18.71 11.92
C GLY A 73 6.99 -18.94 13.33
N GLN A 74 8.33 -18.93 13.46
CA GLN A 74 8.98 -18.99 14.78
C GLN A 74 8.84 -17.67 15.55
N LEU A 75 8.98 -16.52 14.88
CA LEU A 75 8.77 -15.21 15.52
C LEU A 75 7.35 -15.06 16.06
N ALA A 76 6.34 -15.59 15.37
CA ALA A 76 4.94 -15.58 15.81
C ALA A 76 4.75 -16.23 17.19
N THR A 77 5.63 -17.16 17.60
CA THR A 77 5.61 -17.75 18.95
C THR A 77 6.03 -16.78 20.05
N LEU A 78 6.71 -15.68 19.70
CA LEU A 78 7.16 -14.64 20.63
C LEU A 78 6.31 -13.37 20.56
N ILE A 79 5.48 -13.24 19.52
CA ILE A 79 4.65 -12.06 19.28
C ILE A 79 3.25 -12.40 19.78
N PRO A 80 2.75 -11.78 20.86
CA PRO A 80 1.36 -11.92 21.24
C PRO A 80 0.47 -11.31 20.13
N HIS A 81 -0.49 -12.07 19.61
CA HIS A 81 -1.30 -11.66 18.47
C HIS A 81 -2.65 -12.38 18.42
N VAL A 82 -3.60 -11.77 17.70
CA VAL A 82 -4.91 -12.33 17.36
C VAL A 82 -5.10 -12.54 15.85
N ASN A 83 -4.17 -12.06 15.03
CA ASN A 83 -4.19 -12.15 13.58
C ASN A 83 -2.76 -12.06 13.01
N ASP A 84 -2.62 -12.42 11.73
CA ASP A 84 -1.34 -12.39 11.02
C ASP A 84 -0.88 -10.97 10.67
N GLN A 85 -1.79 -9.99 10.57
CA GLN A 85 -1.43 -8.60 10.24
C GLN A 85 -0.48 -8.03 11.29
N TRP A 86 -0.78 -8.25 12.58
CA TRP A 86 0.07 -7.84 13.68
C TRP A 86 1.41 -8.61 13.73
N VAL A 87 1.38 -9.91 13.40
CA VAL A 87 2.62 -10.71 13.29
C VAL A 87 3.53 -10.12 12.23
N GLN A 88 3.00 -9.79 11.05
CA GLN A 88 3.76 -9.20 9.95
C GLN A 88 4.33 -7.83 10.31
N TYR A 89 3.51 -6.96 10.93
CA TYR A 89 3.95 -5.66 11.40
C TYR A 89 5.08 -5.77 12.44
N MET A 90 4.96 -6.67 13.41
CA MET A 90 5.98 -6.86 14.45
C MET A 90 7.23 -7.59 13.93
N ALA A 91 7.07 -8.51 12.98
CA ALA A 91 8.18 -9.26 12.38
C ALA A 91 9.20 -8.33 11.71
N GLN A 92 8.76 -7.23 11.08
CA GLN A 92 9.68 -6.27 10.46
C GLN A 92 10.68 -5.67 11.47
N HIS A 93 10.31 -5.61 12.75
CA HIS A 93 11.18 -5.15 13.83
C HIS A 93 11.98 -6.29 14.47
N TYR A 94 11.38 -7.46 14.65
CA TYR A 94 12.02 -8.58 15.35
C TYR A 94 13.02 -9.35 14.48
N LEU A 95 12.84 -9.34 13.16
CA LEU A 95 13.82 -9.87 12.20
C LEU A 95 15.18 -9.16 12.27
N LEU A 96 15.21 -7.92 12.80
CA LEU A 96 16.44 -7.17 13.00
C LEU A 96 17.18 -7.55 14.29
N GLY A 97 16.54 -8.24 15.22
CA GLY A 97 17.10 -8.55 16.53
C GLY A 97 17.96 -9.81 16.53
N GLN A 98 19.29 -9.67 16.57
CA GLN A 98 20.19 -10.82 16.51
C GLN A 98 19.91 -11.84 17.65
N GLN A 99 19.78 -11.36 18.88
CA GLN A 99 19.53 -12.21 20.04
C GLN A 99 18.15 -12.87 20.01
N ILE A 100 17.18 -12.28 19.29
CA ILE A 100 15.88 -12.90 19.06
C ILE A 100 16.06 -14.13 18.15
N LEU A 101 16.74 -13.94 17.01
CA LEU A 101 17.00 -15.01 16.04
C LEU A 101 17.86 -16.15 16.64
N GLN A 102 18.88 -15.80 17.41
CA GLN A 102 19.73 -16.77 18.12
C GLN A 102 18.95 -17.52 19.21
N GLY A 103 18.13 -16.80 19.98
CA GLY A 103 17.32 -17.39 21.05
C GLY A 103 16.18 -18.28 20.55
N LEU A 104 15.75 -18.13 19.29
CA LEU A 104 14.83 -19.04 18.60
C LEU A 104 15.54 -20.20 17.91
N HIS A 105 16.88 -20.23 17.92
CA HIS A 105 17.69 -21.22 17.20
C HIS A 105 17.50 -21.19 15.67
N VAL A 106 17.09 -20.03 15.12
CA VAL A 106 17.12 -19.79 13.67
C VAL A 106 18.56 -19.74 13.17
N VAL A 107 19.45 -19.16 13.99
CA VAL A 107 20.89 -19.09 13.73
C VAL A 107 21.69 -19.44 14.99
N PRO A 108 22.93 -19.95 14.85
CA PRO A 108 23.81 -20.16 15.99
C PRO A 108 24.25 -18.83 16.62
N VAL A 109 24.74 -18.89 17.86
CA VAL A 109 25.37 -17.74 18.51
C VAL A 109 26.68 -17.42 17.78
N ALA A 110 26.71 -16.26 17.12
CA ALA A 110 27.83 -15.78 16.32
C ALA A 110 27.87 -14.23 16.33
N ALA A 111 28.99 -13.66 15.86
CA ALA A 111 29.16 -12.20 15.75
C ALA A 111 28.39 -11.60 14.57
N THR A 112 28.10 -12.40 13.55
CA THR A 112 27.34 -12.04 12.35
C THR A 112 26.21 -13.03 12.11
N THR A 113 25.21 -12.61 11.37
CA THR A 113 24.07 -13.43 10.93
C THR A 113 24.00 -13.40 9.40
N PRO A 114 24.00 -14.57 8.73
CA PRO A 114 23.84 -14.61 7.28
C PRO A 114 22.38 -14.31 6.92
N LEU A 115 22.17 -13.21 6.20
CA LEU A 115 20.88 -12.79 5.65
C LEU A 115 20.91 -12.95 4.13
N THR A 116 19.98 -13.72 3.59
CA THR A 116 19.88 -13.96 2.14
C THR A 116 18.78 -13.08 1.55
N PHE A 117 19.13 -12.36 0.50
CA PHE A 117 18.29 -11.40 -0.18
C PHE A 117 18.03 -11.80 -1.63
N ARG A 118 16.93 -11.31 -2.20
CA ARG A 118 16.58 -11.42 -3.62
C ARG A 118 16.28 -10.03 -4.19
N THR A 119 16.94 -9.64 -5.27
CA THR A 119 16.62 -8.40 -5.99
C THR A 119 15.32 -8.56 -6.79
N LEU A 120 14.68 -7.46 -7.20
CA LEU A 120 13.51 -7.52 -8.08
C LEU A 120 13.81 -8.15 -9.46
N ALA A 121 15.08 -8.11 -9.90
CA ALA A 121 15.55 -8.81 -11.09
C ALA A 121 15.79 -10.32 -10.87
N GLY A 122 15.63 -10.82 -9.64
CA GLY A 122 15.74 -12.24 -9.29
C GLY A 122 17.13 -12.71 -8.83
N GLU A 123 18.13 -11.83 -8.77
CA GLU A 123 19.46 -12.17 -8.24
C GLU A 123 19.36 -12.49 -6.75
N VAL A 124 19.93 -13.63 -6.32
CA VAL A 124 19.99 -14.03 -4.91
C VAL A 124 21.42 -13.88 -4.39
N PHE A 125 21.57 -13.24 -3.24
CA PHE A 125 22.88 -13.07 -2.58
C PHE A 125 22.73 -13.10 -1.05
N THR A 126 23.82 -13.42 -0.35
CA THR A 126 23.85 -13.45 1.12
C THR A 126 24.87 -12.45 1.64
N LEU A 127 24.51 -11.74 2.72
CA LEU A 127 25.42 -10.88 3.48
C LEU A 127 25.53 -11.39 4.92
N ASP A 128 26.75 -11.44 5.44
CA ASP A 128 26.99 -11.61 6.88
C ASP A 128 26.82 -10.26 7.58
N VAL A 129 25.73 -10.10 8.33
CA VAL A 129 25.36 -8.84 8.95
C VAL A 129 25.66 -8.90 10.44
N SER A 130 26.47 -7.97 10.95
CA SER A 130 26.71 -7.80 12.38
C SER A 130 25.80 -6.71 12.95
N PRO A 131 25.46 -6.75 14.25
CA PRO A 131 24.70 -5.68 14.87
C PRO A 131 25.47 -4.37 14.84
N GLY A 132 24.76 -3.25 14.79
CA GLY A 132 25.37 -1.94 14.59
C GLY A 132 24.43 -0.77 14.85
N SER A 133 24.97 0.44 14.71
CA SER A 133 24.20 1.67 14.89
C SER A 133 23.29 1.95 13.69
N ASN A 134 22.09 2.47 13.97
CA ASN A 134 21.14 3.01 12.99
C ASN A 134 21.26 4.53 12.80
N SER A 135 22.34 5.16 13.30
CA SER A 135 22.52 6.61 13.25
C SER A 135 22.78 7.19 11.86
N SER A 136 23.22 6.35 10.90
CA SER A 136 23.60 6.78 9.55
C SER A 136 23.23 5.71 8.54
N LEU A 137 21.97 5.74 8.11
CA LEU A 137 21.43 4.82 7.12
C LEU A 137 21.20 5.56 5.80
N SER A 138 21.59 4.92 4.69
CA SER A 138 21.03 5.26 3.39
C SER A 138 19.60 4.74 3.32
N SER A 139 18.69 5.50 2.73
CA SER A 139 17.27 5.12 2.58
C SER A 139 16.92 4.91 1.11
N LEU A 140 15.97 4.02 0.86
CA LEU A 140 15.37 3.81 -0.45
C LEU A 140 13.86 3.62 -0.28
N PRO A 141 13.01 4.48 -0.88
CA PRO A 141 13.37 5.69 -1.63
C PRO A 141 14.02 6.77 -0.73
N ASP A 142 14.95 7.55 -1.29
CA ASP A 142 15.53 8.71 -0.60
C ASP A 142 14.51 9.86 -0.54
N PRO A 143 14.10 10.34 0.65
CA PRO A 143 13.15 11.45 0.78
C PRO A 143 13.59 12.74 0.07
N ALA A 144 14.89 12.96 -0.15
CA ALA A 144 15.41 14.17 -0.78
C ALA A 144 15.48 14.09 -2.32
N ALA A 145 15.34 12.89 -2.91
CA ALA A 145 15.58 12.72 -4.35
C ALA A 145 14.35 13.01 -5.23
N GLY A 146 13.20 13.39 -4.66
CA GLY A 146 12.00 13.73 -5.42
C GLY A 146 10.75 13.84 -4.56
N ILE A 147 9.57 13.64 -5.17
CA ILE A 147 8.31 13.60 -4.42
C ILE A 147 8.34 12.42 -3.44
N TYR A 148 7.79 12.62 -2.25
CA TYR A 148 7.75 11.60 -1.21
C TYR A 148 6.30 11.46 -0.70
N PRO A 149 5.72 10.26 -0.65
CA PRO A 149 4.34 10.06 -0.23
C PRO A 149 4.03 10.66 1.14
N ASP A 150 2.87 11.29 1.27
CA ASP A 150 2.43 11.94 2.50
C ASP A 150 2.48 10.98 3.70
N TYR A 151 2.05 9.72 3.55
CA TYR A 151 2.05 8.75 4.66
C TYR A 151 3.44 8.38 5.22
N LEU A 152 4.51 8.74 4.51
CA LEU A 152 5.89 8.53 4.93
C LEU A 152 6.54 9.81 5.49
N GLN A 153 5.87 10.95 5.42
CA GLN A 153 6.37 12.24 5.91
C GLN A 153 6.04 12.47 7.39
N ASN A 154 6.80 13.36 8.04
CA ASN A 154 6.56 13.83 9.40
C ASN A 154 6.35 12.70 10.43
N THR A 155 7.10 11.60 10.31
CA THR A 155 6.94 10.39 11.13
C THR A 155 7.27 10.60 12.61
N SER A 156 7.95 11.69 12.97
CA SER A 156 8.23 12.08 14.35
C SER A 156 7.10 12.86 15.03
N GLN A 157 6.10 13.31 14.28
CA GLN A 157 4.94 14.02 14.81
C GLN A 157 3.80 13.04 15.06
N ASN A 158 3.04 13.23 16.15
CA ASN A 158 1.87 12.38 16.42
C ASN A 158 0.71 12.65 15.45
N TYR A 159 0.61 13.86 14.89
CA TYR A 159 -0.42 14.25 13.93
C TYR A 159 -0.01 15.46 13.09
N TRP A 160 -0.51 15.55 11.86
CA TRP A 160 -0.34 16.71 10.99
C TRP A 160 -1.38 16.68 9.86
N TYR A 161 -1.55 17.79 9.14
CA TYR A 161 -2.47 17.85 8.00
C TYR A 161 -1.90 18.66 6.83
N THR A 162 -2.44 18.42 5.63
CA THR A 162 -2.24 19.22 4.42
C THR A 162 -3.59 19.46 3.74
N TYR A 163 -3.70 20.56 3.00
CA TYR A 163 -4.86 20.84 2.15
C TYR A 163 -4.40 21.08 0.71
N SER A 164 -4.91 20.27 -0.22
CA SER A 164 -4.71 20.42 -1.66
C SER A 164 -5.92 21.10 -2.28
N ALA A 165 -5.76 22.38 -2.67
CA ALA A 165 -6.81 23.10 -3.39
C ALA A 165 -7.10 22.49 -4.77
N ALA A 166 -6.08 21.93 -5.43
CA ALA A 166 -6.21 21.30 -6.74
C ALA A 166 -7.13 20.07 -6.71
N ASN A 167 -7.04 19.29 -5.62
CA ASN A 167 -7.87 18.09 -5.42
C ASN A 167 -9.09 18.33 -4.53
N ARG A 168 -9.23 19.54 -3.96
CA ARG A 168 -10.19 19.85 -2.88
C ARG A 168 -10.12 18.80 -1.76
N LEU A 169 -8.89 18.44 -1.41
CA LEU A 169 -8.56 17.33 -0.53
C LEU A 169 -7.93 17.85 0.76
N LEU A 170 -8.53 17.52 1.90
CA LEU A 170 -7.94 17.69 3.21
C LEU A 170 -7.38 16.35 3.66
N TYR A 171 -6.08 16.27 3.91
CA TYR A 171 -5.40 15.07 4.37
C TYR A 171 -4.98 15.27 5.82
N PHE A 172 -5.35 14.34 6.69
CA PHE A 172 -4.97 14.34 8.09
C PHE A 172 -4.30 13.01 8.42
N LYS A 173 -3.03 13.08 8.84
CA LYS A 173 -2.25 11.94 9.31
C LYS A 173 -2.27 11.90 10.83
N TYR A 174 -2.62 10.74 11.39
CA TYR A 174 -2.60 10.49 12.83
C TYR A 174 -1.69 9.31 13.15
N ASN A 175 -0.44 9.59 13.51
CA ASN A 175 0.61 8.60 13.76
C ASN A 175 0.52 7.97 15.16
N SER A 176 -0.01 8.69 16.15
CA SER A 176 -0.15 8.18 17.51
C SER A 176 -1.26 8.89 18.27
N CYS A 177 -2.01 8.15 19.08
CA CYS A 177 -3.08 8.69 19.93
C CYS A 177 -2.50 9.35 21.19
N GLY A 178 -1.69 10.39 21.02
CA GLY A 178 -1.06 11.14 22.12
C GLY A 178 -0.87 12.60 21.77
N ASP A 179 -0.95 13.49 22.76
CA ASP A 179 -0.71 14.92 22.56
C ASP A 179 0.73 15.22 22.12
N MET A 180 0.89 16.27 21.30
CA MET A 180 2.21 16.84 21.01
C MET A 180 2.51 18.00 21.95
N PRO A 181 3.74 18.06 22.51
CA PRO A 181 4.21 19.25 23.21
C PRO A 181 4.13 20.48 22.30
N GLY A 182 3.58 21.59 22.80
CA GLY A 182 3.48 22.86 22.07
C GLY A 182 2.27 22.99 21.13
N ASN A 183 1.67 21.90 20.68
CA ASN A 183 0.41 21.94 19.93
C ASN A 183 -0.50 20.77 20.34
N PRO A 184 -1.18 20.83 21.50
CA PRO A 184 -2.13 19.80 21.93
C PRO A 184 -3.24 19.56 20.91
N PHE A 185 -3.83 18.38 20.92
CA PHE A 185 -4.69 17.91 19.84
C PHE A 185 -5.96 18.75 19.71
N ALA A 186 -6.49 19.28 20.81
CA ALA A 186 -7.63 20.18 20.77
C ALA A 186 -7.36 21.45 19.93
N ASN A 187 -6.14 22.00 20.02
CA ASN A 187 -5.75 23.16 19.21
C ASN A 187 -5.57 22.76 17.74
N PHE A 188 -4.92 21.63 17.50
CA PHE A 188 -4.78 21.06 16.16
C PHE A 188 -6.13 20.78 15.50
N ALA A 189 -7.07 20.17 16.21
CA ALA A 189 -8.41 19.89 15.73
C ALA A 189 -9.14 21.17 15.32
N ASN A 190 -9.03 22.25 16.10
CA ASN A 190 -9.59 23.55 15.73
C ASN A 190 -8.96 24.11 14.43
N GLN A 191 -7.67 23.88 14.19
CA GLN A 191 -7.02 24.28 12.94
C GLN A 191 -7.56 23.49 11.74
N VAL A 192 -7.66 22.16 11.87
CA VAL A 192 -8.22 21.29 10.82
C VAL A 192 -9.66 21.67 10.50
N LEU A 193 -10.49 21.89 11.53
CA LEU A 193 -11.88 22.32 11.37
C LEU A 193 -12.00 23.71 10.73
N ALA A 194 -11.11 24.65 11.07
CA ALA A 194 -11.08 25.96 10.43
C ALA A 194 -10.72 25.88 8.93
N ILE A 195 -9.81 24.97 8.55
CA ILE A 195 -9.51 24.71 7.14
C ILE A 195 -10.73 24.14 6.42
N LEU A 196 -11.42 23.18 7.03
CA LEU A 196 -12.65 22.59 6.50
C LEU A 196 -13.77 23.63 6.31
N ASP A 197 -13.89 24.60 7.21
CA ASP A 197 -14.89 25.67 7.12
C ASP A 197 -14.53 26.74 6.06
N ALA A 198 -13.24 27.03 5.90
CA ALA A 198 -12.76 28.12 5.05
C ALA A 198 -12.53 27.72 3.58
N ASN A 199 -12.51 26.42 3.28
CA ASN A 199 -12.12 25.92 1.96
C ASN A 199 -13.11 24.89 1.41
N PRO A 200 -13.25 24.78 0.08
CA PRO A 200 -14.04 23.72 -0.51
C PRO A 200 -13.34 22.36 -0.35
N VAL A 201 -13.97 21.44 0.39
CA VAL A 201 -13.46 20.08 0.60
C VAL A 201 -14.44 19.07 0.01
N ASP A 202 -13.98 18.32 -0.99
CA ASP A 202 -14.70 17.18 -1.58
C ASP A 202 -14.17 15.84 -1.08
N THR A 203 -12.96 15.83 -0.54
CA THR A 203 -12.28 14.62 -0.05
C THR A 203 -11.62 14.92 1.29
N PHE A 204 -11.98 14.19 2.33
CA PHE A 204 -11.31 14.28 3.63
C PHE A 204 -10.71 12.91 4.01
N VAL A 205 -9.39 12.83 4.10
CA VAL A 205 -8.65 11.61 4.42
C VAL A 205 -8.19 11.62 5.87
N PHE A 206 -8.49 10.53 6.59
CA PHE A 206 -7.98 10.19 7.91
C PHE A 206 -7.00 9.03 7.77
N ASP A 207 -5.71 9.32 7.72
CA ASP A 207 -4.68 8.29 7.60
C ASP A 207 -4.22 7.82 8.99
N LEU A 208 -4.55 6.56 9.30
CA LEU A 208 -4.28 5.84 10.54
C LEU A 208 -3.24 4.73 10.35
N ARG A 209 -2.57 4.66 9.18
CA ARG A 209 -1.51 3.67 8.90
C ARG A 209 -0.37 3.78 9.89
N GLY A 210 0.05 2.67 10.48
CA GLY A 210 1.10 2.63 11.50
C GLY A 210 0.72 3.23 12.86
N ASN A 211 -0.53 3.67 13.06
CA ASN A 211 -0.97 4.18 14.36
C ASN A 211 -1.21 3.03 15.34
N THR A 212 -0.25 2.82 16.25
CA THR A 212 -0.30 1.76 17.25
C THR A 212 -1.12 2.10 18.50
N GLY A 213 -1.79 3.26 18.50
CA GLY A 213 -2.71 3.70 19.53
C GLY A 213 -2.09 4.68 20.54
N GLY A 214 -2.58 4.58 21.77
CA GLY A 214 -2.36 5.56 22.84
C GLY A 214 -3.67 5.80 23.60
N ASN A 215 -3.95 7.06 23.94
CA ASN A 215 -5.19 7.45 24.61
C ASN A 215 -6.30 7.79 23.60
N SER A 216 -7.36 6.98 23.58
CA SER A 216 -8.51 7.15 22.68
C SER A 216 -9.29 8.46 22.88
N ALA A 217 -9.17 9.11 24.04
CA ALA A 217 -9.86 10.38 24.29
C ALA A 217 -9.25 11.56 23.52
N ILE A 218 -8.01 11.43 23.04
CA ILE A 218 -7.27 12.53 22.37
C ILE A 218 -8.01 12.99 21.11
N TRP A 219 -8.59 12.07 20.36
CA TRP A 219 -9.26 12.33 19.07
C TRP A 219 -10.61 13.08 19.18
N ASN A 220 -11.24 13.06 20.37
CA ASN A 220 -12.59 13.58 20.60
C ASN A 220 -12.87 15.02 20.10
N PRO A 221 -11.97 16.00 20.27
CA PRO A 221 -12.22 17.37 19.80
C PRO A 221 -12.51 17.44 18.30
N LEU A 222 -11.83 16.63 17.49
CA LEU A 222 -12.01 16.63 16.04
C LEU A 222 -13.36 16.02 15.65
N ILE A 223 -13.70 14.84 16.18
CA ILE A 223 -14.98 14.18 15.85
C ILE A 223 -16.19 14.96 16.35
N ASN A 224 -16.11 15.53 17.54
CA ASN A 224 -17.20 16.38 18.05
C ASN A 224 -17.39 17.59 17.13
N GLY A 225 -16.28 18.20 16.69
CA GLY A 225 -16.32 19.32 15.74
C GLY A 225 -16.88 18.94 14.36
N LEU A 226 -16.58 17.74 13.87
CA LEU A 226 -17.12 17.22 12.60
C LEU A 226 -18.60 16.87 12.72
N THR A 227 -19.00 16.26 13.84
CA THR A 227 -20.40 15.93 14.15
C THR A 227 -21.26 17.19 14.13
N ALA A 228 -20.78 18.28 14.71
CA ALA A 228 -21.46 19.58 14.68
C ALA A 228 -21.58 20.17 13.26
N ARG A 229 -20.74 19.74 12.31
CA ARG A 229 -20.71 20.21 10.92
C ARG A 229 -21.43 19.29 9.95
N ILE A 230 -21.97 18.14 10.38
CA ILE A 230 -22.64 17.18 9.49
C ILE A 230 -23.65 17.86 8.55
N PRO A 231 -24.57 18.74 9.00
CA PRO A 231 -25.52 19.37 8.09
C PRO A 231 -24.85 20.20 6.97
N THR A 232 -23.79 20.94 7.30
CA THR A 232 -23.04 21.73 6.32
C THR A 232 -22.22 20.84 5.39
N LEU A 233 -21.57 19.81 5.92
CA LEU A 233 -20.78 18.86 5.15
C LEU A 233 -21.64 18.08 4.14
N LEU A 234 -22.83 17.66 4.57
CA LEU A 234 -23.79 16.99 3.70
C LEU A 234 -24.39 17.94 2.64
N SER A 235 -24.30 19.25 2.77
CA SER A 235 -24.69 20.14 1.66
C SER A 235 -23.81 19.98 0.41
N ASN A 236 -22.63 19.37 0.54
CA ASN A 236 -21.76 19.00 -0.58
C ASN A 236 -22.01 17.53 -1.01
N PRO A 237 -22.75 17.26 -2.10
CA PRO A 237 -22.99 15.88 -2.56
C PRO A 237 -21.72 15.17 -3.06
N GLY A 238 -20.67 15.94 -3.37
CA GLY A 238 -19.37 15.44 -3.78
C GLY A 238 -18.48 14.98 -2.62
N LEU A 239 -18.83 15.33 -1.36
CA LEU A 239 -18.00 15.01 -0.20
C LEU A 239 -17.84 13.51 -0.02
N ARG A 240 -16.60 13.08 0.18
CA ARG A 240 -16.22 11.73 0.56
C ARG A 240 -15.22 11.80 1.71
N VAL A 241 -15.35 10.89 2.65
CA VAL A 241 -14.47 10.72 3.79
C VAL A 241 -13.80 9.36 3.67
N TYR A 242 -12.48 9.34 3.75
CA TYR A 242 -11.69 8.13 3.63
C TYR A 242 -10.94 7.87 4.92
N GLY A 243 -11.16 6.71 5.54
CA GLY A 243 -10.26 6.18 6.56
C GLY A 243 -9.18 5.33 5.89
N VAL A 244 -7.92 5.48 6.27
CA VAL A 244 -6.83 4.67 5.70
C VAL A 244 -6.14 3.89 6.80
N ILE A 245 -6.11 2.56 6.68
CA ILE A 245 -5.62 1.64 7.70
C ILE A 245 -4.57 0.68 7.14
N ASP A 246 -3.74 0.12 8.02
CA ASP A 246 -2.81 -0.96 7.67
C ASP A 246 -2.59 -1.95 8.83
N LYS A 247 -1.67 -2.90 8.59
CA LYS A 247 -1.17 -3.88 9.57
C LYS A 247 -0.73 -3.27 10.91
N GLY A 248 -0.27 -2.02 10.91
CA GLY A 248 0.19 -1.29 12.08
C GLY A 248 -0.89 -0.48 12.79
N THR A 249 -2.07 -0.31 12.19
CA THR A 249 -3.23 0.30 12.86
C THR A 249 -3.70 -0.63 13.97
N PHE A 250 -3.49 -0.22 15.23
CA PHE A 250 -3.65 -1.06 16.41
C PHE A 250 -4.22 -0.27 17.61
N SER A 251 -4.84 -0.98 18.57
CA SER A 251 -5.35 -0.40 19.83
C SER A 251 -6.30 0.79 19.58
N SER A 252 -6.09 1.93 20.24
CA SER A 252 -6.86 3.16 20.02
C SER A 252 -6.87 3.62 18.55
N GLY A 253 -5.83 3.34 17.77
CA GLY A 253 -5.83 3.63 16.33
C GLY A 253 -6.85 2.78 15.56
N SER A 254 -7.02 1.50 15.93
CA SER A 254 -8.09 0.66 15.38
C SER A 254 -9.47 1.13 15.85
N LEU A 255 -9.59 1.58 17.10
CA LEU A 255 -10.83 2.15 17.62
C LEU A 255 -11.24 3.41 16.83
N ASP A 256 -10.31 4.33 16.61
CA ASP A 256 -10.55 5.55 15.84
C ASP A 256 -10.99 5.24 14.40
N ALA A 257 -10.36 4.23 13.76
CA ALA A 257 -10.78 3.75 12.44
C ALA A 257 -12.22 3.21 12.44
N MET A 258 -12.59 2.42 13.46
CA MET A 258 -13.95 1.89 13.60
C MET A 258 -14.98 3.01 13.85
N LEU A 259 -14.63 4.03 14.63
CA LEU A 259 -15.51 5.16 14.93
C LEU A 259 -15.85 6.00 13.69
N LEU A 260 -15.00 6.01 12.66
CA LEU A 260 -15.33 6.65 11.37
C LEU A 260 -16.58 6.04 10.73
N LYS A 261 -16.87 4.76 10.97
CA LYS A 261 -18.05 4.06 10.44
C LYS A 261 -19.33 4.31 11.23
N GLN A 262 -19.32 5.25 12.19
CA GLN A 262 -20.51 5.59 12.95
C GLN A 262 -21.67 5.97 12.00
N PRO A 263 -22.82 5.26 12.08
CA PRO A 263 -23.96 5.55 11.21
C PRO A 263 -24.49 6.97 11.42
N ILE A 264 -24.80 7.64 10.31
CA ILE A 264 -25.51 8.92 10.35
C ILE A 264 -26.95 8.66 10.83
N PRO A 265 -27.46 9.40 11.84
CA PRO A 265 -28.82 9.24 12.31
C PRO A 265 -29.85 9.39 11.19
N SER A 266 -30.88 8.54 11.19
CA SER A 266 -31.91 8.52 10.14
C SER A 266 -32.65 9.85 9.99
N SER A 267 -32.82 10.61 11.08
CA SER A 267 -33.39 11.96 11.05
C SER A 267 -32.55 12.96 10.27
N VAL A 268 -31.21 12.83 10.34
CA VAL A 268 -30.29 13.64 9.55
C VAL A 268 -30.27 13.16 8.11
N ALA A 269 -30.19 11.85 7.88
CA ALA A 269 -30.22 11.27 6.53
C ALA A 269 -31.48 11.69 5.74
N ALA A 270 -32.64 11.72 6.39
CA ALA A 270 -33.90 12.13 5.76
C ALA A 270 -33.92 13.59 5.27
N ALA A 271 -33.09 14.46 5.85
CA ALA A 271 -32.94 15.85 5.40
C ALA A 271 -32.12 15.99 4.11
N PHE A 272 -31.41 14.92 3.69
CA PHE A 272 -30.51 14.93 2.54
C PHE A 272 -30.70 13.72 1.61
N PRO A 273 -31.88 13.56 0.97
CA PRO A 273 -32.21 12.37 0.18
C PRO A 273 -31.38 12.19 -1.10
N GLY A 274 -30.63 13.22 -1.53
CA GLY A 274 -29.80 13.19 -2.74
C GLY A 274 -28.35 12.71 -2.51
N ILE A 275 -27.99 12.35 -1.28
CA ILE A 275 -26.63 11.90 -0.94
C ILE A 275 -26.63 10.39 -0.76
N ASP A 276 -25.74 9.74 -1.51
CA ASP A 276 -25.44 8.34 -1.27
C ASP A 276 -24.56 8.19 -0.02
N LEU A 277 -25.21 8.07 1.15
CA LEU A 277 -24.53 7.90 2.43
C LEU A 277 -23.73 6.60 2.51
N SER A 278 -24.03 5.60 1.66
CA SER A 278 -23.25 4.34 1.62
C SER A 278 -21.83 4.57 1.09
N LYS A 279 -21.64 5.61 0.29
CA LYS A 279 -20.34 6.02 -0.27
C LYS A 279 -19.70 7.18 0.49
N LEU A 280 -20.37 7.76 1.49
CA LEU A 280 -19.84 8.92 2.19
C LEU A 280 -18.57 8.60 2.97
N VAL A 281 -18.54 7.47 3.69
CA VAL A 281 -17.38 7.04 4.46
C VAL A 281 -16.91 5.66 3.99
N GLN A 282 -15.71 5.61 3.41
CA GLN A 282 -15.06 4.37 2.99
C GLN A 282 -13.71 4.21 3.70
N VAL A 283 -13.41 2.99 4.14
CA VAL A 283 -12.12 2.63 4.74
C VAL A 283 -11.31 1.84 3.72
N LEU A 284 -10.09 2.29 3.45
CA LEU A 284 -9.20 1.74 2.43
C LEU A 284 -7.89 1.26 3.07
N GLY A 285 -7.20 0.36 2.39
CA GLY A 285 -5.86 -0.13 2.77
C GLY A 285 -5.87 -1.60 3.16
N GLU A 286 -5.20 -1.94 4.25
CA GLU A 286 -5.04 -3.32 4.71
C GLU A 286 -5.75 -3.55 6.05
N PRO A 287 -6.16 -4.78 6.38
CA PRO A 287 -6.82 -5.05 7.66
C PRO A 287 -5.94 -4.66 8.85
N THR A 288 -6.57 -4.17 9.92
CA THR A 288 -5.86 -3.70 11.11
C THR A 288 -5.08 -4.81 11.81
N GLY A 289 -3.99 -4.45 12.49
CA GLY A 289 -3.30 -5.35 13.42
C GLY A 289 -4.12 -5.64 14.68
N GLY A 290 -5.00 -4.74 15.10
CA GLY A 290 -5.90 -4.94 16.23
C GLY A 290 -7.19 -5.67 15.87
N ALA A 291 -7.72 -6.49 16.78
CA ALA A 291 -9.09 -7.00 16.68
C ALA A 291 -10.12 -5.89 16.93
N THR A 292 -11.36 -6.11 16.49
CA THR A 292 -12.44 -5.12 16.66
C THR A 292 -12.92 -4.98 18.11
N GLN A 293 -12.56 -5.95 18.96
CA GLN A 293 -12.74 -5.96 20.41
C GLN A 293 -11.67 -6.86 21.01
N GLY A 294 -11.35 -6.68 22.29
CA GLY A 294 -10.33 -7.50 22.92
C GLY A 294 -9.88 -6.96 24.27
N TYR A 295 -8.92 -7.66 24.87
CA TYR A 295 -8.26 -7.16 26.06
C TYR A 295 -7.38 -5.95 25.72
N GLY A 296 -7.37 -4.98 26.61
CA GLY A 296 -6.63 -3.73 26.49
C GLY A 296 -6.52 -3.05 27.87
N ASN A 297 -6.22 -1.75 27.87
CA ASN A 297 -5.83 -0.97 29.05
C ASN A 297 -4.69 -1.64 29.82
N VAL A 298 -3.51 -1.06 29.70
CA VAL A 298 -2.28 -1.79 30.05
C VAL A 298 -1.67 -1.29 31.35
N THR A 299 -1.16 -2.23 32.15
CA THR A 299 -0.28 -1.93 33.28
C THR A 299 1.13 -2.40 32.94
N GLY A 300 2.10 -1.49 33.01
CA GLY A 300 3.50 -1.80 32.78
C GLY A 300 4.16 -2.51 33.96
N PHE A 301 5.19 -3.31 33.68
CA PHE A 301 6.06 -3.93 34.67
C PHE A 301 7.51 -3.97 34.18
N THR A 302 8.44 -4.14 35.13
CA THR A 302 9.87 -4.33 34.86
C THR A 302 10.34 -5.64 35.46
N LEU A 303 11.06 -6.45 34.69
CA LEU A 303 11.62 -7.70 35.16
C LEU A 303 12.82 -7.44 36.09
N PRO A 304 12.84 -8.00 37.32
CA PRO A 304 13.83 -7.64 38.34
C PRO A 304 15.30 -7.87 37.95
N SER A 305 15.60 -8.92 37.17
CA SER A 305 16.98 -9.30 36.85
C SER A 305 17.48 -8.76 35.51
N SER A 306 16.62 -8.77 34.48
CA SER A 306 17.02 -8.33 33.14
C SER A 306 16.77 -6.84 32.89
N GLY A 307 15.93 -6.19 33.70
CA GLY A 307 15.49 -4.81 33.46
C GLY A 307 14.59 -4.66 32.23
N LEU A 308 14.23 -5.77 31.55
CA LEU A 308 13.28 -5.74 30.44
C LEU A 308 11.93 -5.23 30.93
N VAL A 309 11.30 -4.42 30.10
CA VAL A 309 9.96 -3.89 30.35
C VAL A 309 8.92 -4.73 29.61
N GLY A 310 7.75 -4.82 30.20
CA GLY A 310 6.59 -5.43 29.59
C GLY A 310 5.32 -4.78 30.10
N GLN A 311 4.20 -5.32 29.65
CA GLN A 311 2.88 -4.89 30.08
C GLN A 311 1.87 -6.03 29.96
N TYR A 312 0.74 -5.87 30.63
CA TYR A 312 -0.41 -6.76 30.53
C TYR A 312 -1.71 -5.98 30.53
N SER A 313 -2.72 -6.51 29.85
CA SER A 313 -4.06 -5.95 29.80
C SER A 313 -4.80 -6.10 31.13
N THR A 314 -5.67 -5.14 31.41
CA THR A 314 -6.44 -5.08 32.66
C THR A 314 -7.95 -5.08 32.44
N GLU A 315 -8.40 -4.84 31.20
CA GLU A 315 -9.82 -4.72 30.88
C GLU A 315 -10.14 -5.35 29.52
N PHE A 316 -11.37 -5.83 29.36
CA PHE A 316 -11.91 -6.22 28.07
C PHE A 316 -12.68 -5.05 27.44
N ILE A 317 -12.19 -4.54 26.30
CA ILE A 317 -12.76 -3.42 25.57
C ILE A 317 -13.70 -3.96 24.48
N THR A 318 -14.96 -3.53 24.53
CA THR A 318 -15.95 -3.87 23.49
C THR A 318 -15.88 -2.86 22.35
N GLY A 319 -15.89 -3.35 21.12
CA GLY A 319 -15.94 -2.51 19.92
C GLY A 319 -17.30 -1.83 19.71
N PRO A 320 -17.40 -0.87 18.78
CA PRO A 320 -18.68 -0.26 18.44
C PRO A 320 -19.68 -1.30 17.92
N SER A 321 -20.96 -1.20 18.33
CA SER A 321 -21.99 -2.20 18.02
C SER A 321 -22.35 -2.33 16.55
N TYR A 322 -21.97 -1.35 15.72
CA TYR A 322 -22.17 -1.34 14.27
C TYR A 322 -20.98 -1.91 13.48
N VAL A 323 -19.91 -2.33 14.16
CA VAL A 323 -18.78 -3.02 13.54
C VAL A 323 -18.87 -4.51 13.88
N PRO A 324 -18.84 -5.42 12.88
CA PRO A 324 -18.83 -6.86 13.15
C PRO A 324 -17.64 -7.26 14.03
N THR A 325 -17.87 -8.18 14.97
CA THR A 325 -16.79 -8.74 15.78
C THR A 325 -15.86 -9.58 14.92
N GLY A 326 -14.55 -9.36 15.00
CA GLY A 326 -13.59 -10.13 14.24
C GLY A 326 -12.15 -9.95 14.71
N PRO A 327 -11.22 -10.79 14.21
CA PRO A 327 -9.82 -10.73 14.58
C PRO A 327 -9.09 -9.50 14.03
N ALA A 328 -9.70 -8.77 13.08
CA ALA A 328 -9.22 -7.50 12.54
C ALA A 328 -10.41 -6.66 12.05
N PHE A 329 -10.29 -5.33 12.08
CA PHE A 329 -11.18 -4.43 11.35
C PHE A 329 -10.79 -4.45 9.87
N GLN A 330 -11.75 -4.76 9.01
CA GLN A 330 -11.54 -4.91 7.57
C GLN A 330 -11.75 -3.56 6.86
N PRO A 331 -10.93 -3.24 5.84
CA PRO A 331 -11.24 -2.11 4.96
C PRO A 331 -12.49 -2.44 4.11
N ASP A 332 -13.24 -1.40 3.74
CA ASP A 332 -14.31 -1.51 2.74
C ASP A 332 -13.72 -1.85 1.36
N ILE A 333 -12.52 -1.33 1.05
CA ILE A 333 -11.78 -1.62 -0.17
C ILE A 333 -10.34 -1.98 0.21
N ALA A 334 -10.01 -3.26 0.06
CA ALA A 334 -8.65 -3.74 0.29
C ALA A 334 -7.70 -3.22 -0.80
N ILE A 335 -6.64 -2.53 -0.38
CA ILE A 335 -5.59 -2.01 -1.25
C ILE A 335 -4.26 -2.30 -0.58
N GLY A 336 -3.49 -3.16 -1.24
CA GLY A 336 -2.17 -3.56 -0.81
C GLY A 336 -1.09 -2.53 -1.12
N LEU A 337 0.00 -2.55 -0.36
CA LEU A 337 1.22 -1.82 -0.67
C LEU A 337 2.31 -2.81 -1.08
N ARG A 338 2.73 -2.78 -2.35
CA ARG A 338 3.76 -3.66 -2.90
C ARG A 338 5.12 -2.98 -2.98
N SER A 339 6.18 -3.76 -3.17
CA SER A 339 7.54 -3.24 -3.42
C SER A 339 7.60 -2.29 -4.61
N THR A 340 6.88 -2.60 -5.69
CA THR A 340 6.78 -1.76 -6.88
C THR A 340 6.06 -0.43 -6.63
N ASP A 341 5.20 -0.35 -5.61
CA ASP A 341 4.57 0.92 -5.22
C ASP A 341 5.50 1.73 -4.31
N PHE A 342 5.99 1.08 -3.25
CA PHE A 342 6.81 1.72 -2.23
C PHE A 342 8.09 2.33 -2.82
N PHE A 343 8.82 1.58 -3.64
CA PHE A 343 10.08 2.06 -4.22
C PHE A 343 9.87 3.05 -5.38
N ALA A 344 8.71 3.01 -6.04
CA ALA A 344 8.32 4.02 -7.03
C ALA A 344 7.83 5.33 -6.39
N ARG A 345 7.86 5.47 -5.05
CA ARG A 345 7.33 6.63 -4.31
C ARG A 345 5.81 6.79 -4.50
N HIS A 346 5.09 5.69 -4.68
CA HIS A 346 3.66 5.70 -4.96
C HIS A 346 2.84 5.22 -3.76
N ASP A 347 1.77 5.95 -3.47
CA ASP A 347 0.74 5.53 -2.52
C ASP A 347 -0.49 5.02 -3.28
N PRO A 348 -0.68 3.69 -3.40
CA PRO A 348 -1.80 3.13 -4.13
C PRO A 348 -3.14 3.42 -3.44
N VAL A 349 -3.14 3.69 -2.13
CA VAL A 349 -4.36 4.07 -1.42
C VAL A 349 -4.76 5.50 -1.77
N MET A 350 -3.81 6.45 -1.78
CA MET A 350 -4.08 7.81 -2.22
C MET A 350 -4.52 7.85 -3.69
N ALA A 351 -3.91 7.03 -4.55
CA ALA A 351 -4.32 6.90 -5.95
C ALA A 351 -5.77 6.43 -6.10
N ALA A 352 -6.21 5.44 -5.31
CA ALA A 352 -7.59 5.00 -5.28
C ALA A 352 -8.56 6.03 -4.70
N ILE A 353 -8.14 6.82 -3.71
CA ILE A 353 -8.90 7.96 -3.17
C ILE A 353 -9.12 9.00 -4.26
N LEU A 354 -8.07 9.39 -4.98
CA LEU A 354 -8.14 10.34 -6.08
C LEU A 354 -8.96 9.79 -7.27
N ALA A 355 -8.92 8.48 -7.50
CA ALA A 355 -9.75 7.80 -8.49
C ALA A 355 -11.21 7.64 -8.07
N ARG A 356 -11.53 7.84 -6.78
CA ARG A 356 -12.83 7.50 -6.19
C ARG A 356 -13.21 6.05 -6.51
N THR A 357 -12.28 5.13 -6.26
CA THR A 357 -12.48 3.70 -6.47
C THR A 357 -13.69 3.20 -5.68
N ASP A 358 -14.65 2.60 -6.38
CA ASP A 358 -15.86 2.04 -5.74
C ASP A 358 -15.61 0.64 -5.18
N ALA A 359 -14.81 -0.17 -5.89
CA ALA A 359 -14.41 -1.51 -5.50
C ALA A 359 -13.14 -1.94 -6.25
N ALA A 360 -12.29 -2.73 -5.61
CA ALA A 360 -11.20 -3.40 -6.28
C ALA A 360 -11.73 -4.61 -7.08
N PRO A 361 -11.25 -4.86 -8.31
CA PRO A 361 -11.54 -6.08 -9.04
C PRO A 361 -11.11 -7.32 -8.22
N PRO A 362 -11.96 -8.37 -8.14
CA PRO A 362 -11.55 -9.63 -7.52
C PRO A 362 -10.25 -10.16 -8.15
N PRO A 363 -9.27 -10.59 -7.34
CA PRO A 363 -8.03 -11.17 -7.85
C PRO A 363 -8.28 -12.38 -8.75
N PRO A 364 -7.46 -12.59 -9.78
CA PRO A 364 -7.52 -13.78 -10.60
C PRO A 364 -7.20 -15.04 -9.78
N SER A 365 -7.70 -16.19 -10.23
CA SER A 365 -7.53 -17.48 -9.55
C SER A 365 -7.37 -18.63 -10.55
N GLY A 366 -6.97 -19.80 -10.06
CA GLY A 366 -6.74 -21.01 -10.87
C GLY A 366 -5.26 -21.24 -11.18
N SER A 367 -4.97 -22.10 -12.17
CA SER A 367 -3.61 -22.40 -12.62
C SER A 367 -3.14 -21.51 -13.78
N ALA A 368 -4.05 -20.70 -14.32
CA ALA A 368 -3.79 -19.64 -15.30
C ALA A 368 -4.13 -18.27 -14.69
N ILE A 369 -3.13 -17.56 -14.19
CA ILE A 369 -3.28 -16.27 -13.52
C ILE A 369 -3.14 -15.14 -14.54
N ALA A 370 -4.27 -14.57 -14.97
CA ALA A 370 -4.31 -13.49 -15.95
C ALA A 370 -4.34 -12.11 -15.27
N VAL A 371 -3.42 -11.24 -15.65
CA VAL A 371 -3.19 -9.91 -15.06
C VAL A 371 -2.96 -8.87 -16.15
N ASN A 372 -3.02 -7.58 -15.77
CA ASN A 372 -2.74 -6.47 -16.67
C ASN A 372 -1.36 -6.63 -17.33
N GLY A 373 -1.28 -6.48 -18.66
CA GLY A 373 -0.06 -6.77 -19.42
C GLY A 373 1.07 -5.75 -19.26
N ALA A 374 0.80 -4.60 -18.64
CA ALA A 374 1.79 -3.56 -18.38
C ALA A 374 2.35 -3.63 -16.95
N SER A 375 1.47 -3.76 -15.96
CA SER A 375 1.81 -3.72 -14.53
C SER A 375 1.99 -5.10 -13.90
N PHE A 376 1.46 -6.15 -14.54
CA PHE A 376 1.28 -7.49 -13.97
C PHE A 376 0.49 -7.50 -12.66
N ARG A 377 -0.39 -6.51 -12.47
CA ARG A 377 -1.24 -6.39 -11.30
C ARG A 377 -2.59 -7.07 -11.47
N ALA A 378 -3.02 -7.69 -10.39
CA ALA A 378 -4.31 -8.37 -10.26
C ALA A 378 -5.44 -7.42 -9.87
N ASP A 379 -5.09 -6.32 -9.19
CA ASP A 379 -5.97 -5.32 -8.60
C ASP A 379 -6.37 -4.18 -9.56
N GLU A 380 -5.86 -4.17 -10.80
CA GLU A 380 -6.22 -3.19 -11.84
C GLU A 380 -7.34 -3.68 -12.79
N GLY A 381 -7.67 -4.98 -12.76
CA GLY A 381 -8.63 -5.59 -13.67
C GLY A 381 -8.12 -5.72 -15.11
N LEU A 382 -8.78 -6.56 -15.91
CA LEU A 382 -8.52 -6.68 -17.35
C LEU A 382 -9.58 -5.89 -18.12
N ALA A 383 -9.19 -5.16 -19.16
CA ALA A 383 -10.17 -4.46 -20.01
C ALA A 383 -10.26 -5.11 -21.39
N PRO A 384 -11.46 -5.17 -22.00
CA PRO A 384 -11.57 -5.57 -23.41
C PRO A 384 -10.64 -4.75 -24.30
N GLY A 385 -9.85 -5.43 -25.14
CA GLY A 385 -8.88 -4.79 -26.03
C GLY A 385 -7.55 -4.40 -25.38
N SER A 386 -7.34 -4.62 -24.09
CA SER A 386 -6.06 -4.34 -23.42
C SER A 386 -5.04 -5.45 -23.66
N PHE A 387 -3.75 -5.13 -23.51
CA PHE A 387 -2.73 -6.15 -23.24
C PHE A 387 -2.97 -6.80 -21.88
N ALA A 388 -2.78 -8.12 -21.85
CA ALA A 388 -2.80 -8.95 -20.67
C ALA A 388 -1.66 -9.98 -20.73
N SER A 389 -1.26 -10.44 -19.55
CA SER A 389 -0.33 -11.56 -19.39
C SER A 389 -0.98 -12.63 -18.56
N VAL A 390 -0.90 -13.88 -19.00
CA VAL A 390 -1.33 -15.04 -18.21
C VAL A 390 -0.12 -15.87 -17.82
N PHE A 391 0.04 -16.09 -16.52
CA PHE A 391 1.13 -16.88 -15.93
C PHE A 391 0.63 -18.26 -15.52
N GLY A 392 1.50 -19.26 -15.61
CA GLY A 392 1.21 -20.62 -15.20
C GLY A 392 2.40 -21.55 -15.43
N SER A 393 2.16 -22.85 -15.29
CA SER A 393 3.14 -23.91 -15.60
C SER A 393 2.56 -24.79 -16.69
N TYR A 394 2.95 -24.54 -17.94
CA TYR A 394 2.36 -25.18 -19.11
C TYR A 394 3.26 -26.34 -19.59
N SER A 395 2.64 -27.48 -19.95
CA SER A 395 3.38 -28.66 -20.44
C SER A 395 4.02 -28.46 -21.82
N GLN A 396 3.60 -27.43 -22.55
CA GLN A 396 4.11 -27.01 -23.85
C GLN A 396 3.82 -25.51 -24.05
N VAL A 397 4.46 -24.89 -25.03
CA VAL A 397 4.22 -23.47 -25.37
C VAL A 397 2.76 -23.32 -25.86
N PRO A 398 1.93 -22.47 -25.21
CA PRO A 398 0.55 -22.25 -25.64
C PRO A 398 0.45 -21.61 -27.03
N ASP A 399 -0.57 -22.01 -27.79
CA ASP A 399 -0.92 -21.44 -29.12
C ASP A 399 -2.29 -20.75 -29.14
N GLN A 400 -3.05 -20.82 -28.03
CA GLN A 400 -4.34 -20.18 -27.90
C GLN A 400 -4.62 -19.77 -26.45
N VAL A 401 -5.22 -18.58 -26.27
CA VAL A 401 -5.83 -18.13 -25.02
C VAL A 401 -7.29 -17.78 -25.30
N LEU A 402 -8.21 -18.31 -24.50
CA LEU A 402 -9.63 -17.94 -24.54
C LEU A 402 -9.99 -17.14 -23.30
N VAL A 403 -10.70 -16.03 -23.48
CA VAL A 403 -11.30 -15.23 -22.40
C VAL A 403 -12.81 -15.25 -22.58
N ALA A 404 -13.54 -15.76 -21.59
CA ALA A 404 -14.98 -16.05 -21.69
C ALA A 404 -15.33 -16.87 -22.96
N GLY A 405 -14.46 -17.83 -23.32
CA GLY A 405 -14.61 -18.65 -24.53
C GLY A 405 -14.27 -17.96 -25.85
N ILE A 406 -13.84 -16.68 -25.82
CA ILE A 406 -13.49 -15.91 -27.01
C ILE A 406 -11.98 -15.91 -27.20
N PRO A 407 -11.44 -16.25 -28.39
CA PRO A 407 -10.00 -16.22 -28.64
C PRO A 407 -9.40 -14.82 -28.51
N GLY A 408 -8.40 -14.69 -27.65
CA GLY A 408 -7.50 -13.54 -27.60
C GLY A 408 -6.37 -13.67 -28.63
N GLN A 409 -5.74 -12.54 -28.98
CA GLN A 409 -4.61 -12.54 -29.91
C GLN A 409 -3.30 -12.69 -29.15
N ILE A 410 -2.60 -13.81 -29.32
CA ILE A 410 -1.28 -14.00 -28.72
C ILE A 410 -0.26 -13.07 -29.38
N VAL A 411 0.52 -12.40 -28.54
CA VAL A 411 1.64 -11.54 -28.91
C VAL A 411 2.96 -12.29 -28.73
N ALA A 412 3.11 -13.00 -27.61
CA ALA A 412 4.26 -13.85 -27.31
C ALA A 412 3.84 -14.96 -26.34
N ALA A 413 4.51 -16.12 -26.41
CA ALA A 413 4.23 -17.24 -25.51
C ALA A 413 5.51 -17.99 -25.14
N THR A 414 5.59 -18.41 -23.88
CA THR A 414 6.57 -19.36 -23.34
C THR A 414 5.82 -20.46 -22.59
N ALA A 415 6.54 -21.44 -22.06
CA ALA A 415 5.94 -22.49 -21.22
C ALA A 415 5.47 -21.99 -19.83
N SER A 416 5.71 -20.71 -19.49
CA SER A 416 5.29 -20.14 -18.20
C SER A 416 4.51 -18.82 -18.30
N GLN A 417 4.43 -18.22 -19.48
CA GLN A 417 3.77 -16.92 -19.69
C GLN A 417 3.24 -16.81 -21.10
N VAL A 418 2.03 -16.28 -21.25
CA VAL A 418 1.48 -15.84 -22.54
C VAL A 418 1.08 -14.38 -22.45
N ASN A 419 1.64 -13.56 -23.33
CA ASN A 419 1.23 -12.17 -23.53
C ASN A 419 0.24 -12.12 -24.69
N PHE A 420 -0.92 -11.51 -24.47
CA PHE A 420 -2.00 -11.51 -25.44
C PHE A 420 -2.85 -10.25 -25.34
N LEU A 421 -3.63 -9.97 -26.40
CA LEU A 421 -4.68 -8.97 -26.38
C LEU A 421 -6.00 -9.60 -25.94
N VAL A 422 -6.60 -9.02 -24.91
CA VAL A 422 -7.93 -9.37 -24.45
C VAL A 422 -8.93 -9.12 -25.59
N PRO A 423 -9.83 -10.08 -25.91
CA PRO A 423 -10.80 -9.88 -26.99
C PRO A 423 -11.65 -8.63 -26.74
N ALA A 424 -11.73 -7.72 -27.72
CA ALA A 424 -12.49 -6.48 -27.60
C ALA A 424 -14.00 -6.68 -27.36
N ARG A 425 -14.52 -7.87 -27.67
CA ARG A 425 -15.92 -8.28 -27.49
C ARG A 425 -16.16 -9.13 -26.24
N ALA A 426 -15.14 -9.30 -25.38
CA ALA A 426 -15.29 -10.05 -24.14
C ALA A 426 -16.27 -9.31 -23.19
N PRO A 427 -17.23 -10.02 -22.57
CA PRO A 427 -18.17 -9.40 -21.65
C PRO A 427 -17.48 -8.93 -20.37
N LEU A 428 -18.00 -7.86 -19.77
CA LEU A 428 -17.56 -7.39 -18.45
C LEU A 428 -18.03 -8.35 -17.34
N GLY A 429 -17.30 -8.36 -16.23
CA GLY A 429 -17.54 -9.23 -15.08
C GLY A 429 -16.58 -10.42 -15.01
N PRO A 430 -16.86 -11.41 -14.15
CA PRO A 430 -16.05 -12.62 -14.04
C PRO A 430 -15.99 -13.38 -15.36
N ALA A 431 -14.78 -13.77 -15.77
CA ALA A 431 -14.54 -14.50 -17.00
C ALA A 431 -13.52 -15.62 -16.81
N ALA A 432 -13.86 -16.79 -17.36
CA ALA A 432 -12.93 -17.89 -17.46
C ALA A 432 -11.81 -17.56 -18.44
N VAL A 433 -10.57 -17.82 -18.02
CA VAL A 433 -9.37 -17.76 -18.86
C VAL A 433 -8.88 -19.18 -19.08
N SER A 434 -8.75 -19.59 -20.34
CA SER A 434 -8.30 -20.93 -20.74
C SER A 434 -7.06 -20.81 -21.62
N VAL A 435 -5.95 -21.41 -21.20
CA VAL A 435 -4.68 -21.45 -21.92
C VAL A 435 -4.56 -22.82 -22.58
N ARG A 436 -4.33 -22.86 -23.90
CA ARG A 436 -4.45 -24.07 -24.71
C ARG A 436 -3.27 -24.24 -25.66
N ALA A 437 -3.02 -25.49 -26.04
CA ALA A 437 -2.12 -25.85 -27.14
C ALA A 437 -2.67 -27.06 -27.90
N ASN A 438 -2.61 -27.04 -29.23
CA ASN A 438 -3.05 -28.13 -30.10
C ASN A 438 -4.49 -28.62 -29.78
N GLY A 439 -5.38 -27.69 -29.40
CA GLY A 439 -6.77 -27.98 -29.03
C GLY A 439 -7.00 -28.51 -27.61
N SER A 440 -5.94 -28.77 -26.83
CA SER A 440 -6.04 -29.21 -25.43
C SER A 440 -5.88 -28.04 -24.47
N GLU A 441 -6.67 -28.01 -23.39
CA GLU A 441 -6.49 -27.04 -22.29
C GLU A 441 -5.30 -27.46 -21.42
N LEU A 442 -4.35 -26.53 -21.24
CA LEU A 442 -3.15 -26.72 -20.42
C LEU A 442 -3.35 -26.19 -19.00
N ALA A 443 -4.09 -25.08 -18.88
CA ALA A 443 -4.39 -24.43 -17.62
C ALA A 443 -5.67 -23.59 -17.76
N SER A 444 -6.37 -23.40 -16.64
CA SER A 444 -7.54 -22.54 -16.60
C SER A 444 -7.60 -21.73 -15.31
N GLY A 445 -8.31 -20.63 -15.37
CA GLY A 445 -8.46 -19.69 -14.28
C GLY A 445 -9.67 -18.77 -14.44
N GLN A 446 -9.84 -17.88 -13.48
CA GLN A 446 -10.83 -16.82 -13.51
C GLN A 446 -10.11 -15.48 -13.42
N ALA A 447 -10.62 -14.48 -14.13
CA ALA A 447 -10.22 -13.08 -13.99
C ALA A 447 -11.47 -12.20 -14.08
N THR A 448 -11.36 -10.96 -13.61
CA THR A 448 -12.46 -9.99 -13.72
C THR A 448 -12.19 -9.04 -14.87
N LEU A 449 -13.14 -8.93 -15.82
CA LEU A 449 -13.10 -7.91 -16.84
C LEU A 449 -13.86 -6.65 -16.38
N THR A 450 -13.19 -5.52 -16.44
CA THR A 450 -13.70 -4.20 -16.07
C THR A 450 -13.78 -3.30 -17.31
N SER A 451 -14.54 -2.20 -17.20
CA SER A 451 -14.69 -1.28 -18.34
C SER A 451 -13.39 -0.56 -18.71
N SER A 452 -12.51 -0.33 -17.74
CA SER A 452 -11.13 0.12 -17.86
C SER A 452 -10.25 -0.75 -16.94
N GLY A 453 -8.96 -0.77 -17.19
CA GLY A 453 -7.98 -1.44 -16.35
C GLY A 453 -6.61 -0.83 -16.65
N PRO A 454 -6.40 0.44 -16.27
CA PRO A 454 -5.25 1.19 -16.73
C PRO A 454 -3.98 0.62 -16.12
N GLY A 455 -2.97 0.37 -16.96
CA GLY A 455 -1.63 -0.04 -16.52
C GLY A 455 -0.57 0.68 -17.35
N ILE A 456 0.45 1.22 -16.71
CA ILE A 456 1.57 1.90 -17.38
C ILE A 456 2.73 0.92 -17.52
N PHE A 457 3.29 0.83 -18.72
CA PHE A 457 4.41 -0.07 -18.97
C PHE A 457 5.66 0.39 -18.22
N VAL A 458 6.37 -0.56 -17.63
CA VAL A 458 7.65 -0.34 -16.94
C VAL A 458 8.79 -0.83 -17.83
N LEU A 459 9.85 -0.04 -17.99
CA LEU A 459 10.96 -0.37 -18.89
C LEU A 459 11.84 -1.52 -18.39
N ARG A 460 11.96 -1.68 -17.08
CA ARG A 460 12.78 -2.73 -16.45
C ARG A 460 12.32 -3.03 -15.01
N PRO A 461 12.47 -4.29 -14.55
CA PRO A 461 12.01 -4.73 -13.23
C PRO A 461 13.05 -4.39 -12.15
N ASP A 462 13.26 -3.10 -11.88
CA ASP A 462 14.09 -2.64 -10.77
C ASP A 462 13.29 -1.78 -9.78
N PRO A 463 13.80 -1.50 -8.57
CA PRO A 463 13.06 -0.76 -7.55
C PRO A 463 12.62 0.64 -7.99
N SER A 464 13.33 1.29 -8.92
CA SER A 464 12.96 2.62 -9.39
C SER A 464 11.73 2.63 -10.31
N GLN A 465 11.30 1.47 -10.84
CA GLN A 465 10.11 1.35 -11.71
C GLN A 465 10.07 2.41 -12.83
N PRO A 466 11.11 2.54 -13.68
CA PRO A 466 11.16 3.57 -14.70
C PRO A 466 10.07 3.31 -15.75
N GLY A 467 9.27 4.33 -16.02
CA GLY A 467 8.14 4.20 -16.94
C GLY A 467 8.55 4.15 -18.39
N ALA A 468 7.76 3.47 -19.22
CA ALA A 468 7.77 3.65 -20.67
C ALA A 468 7.19 5.04 -20.98
N VAL A 469 8.06 6.04 -20.81
CA VAL A 469 7.73 7.45 -20.99
C VAL A 469 8.80 8.10 -21.85
N GLU A 470 8.36 8.87 -22.84
CA GLU A 470 9.23 9.70 -23.67
C GLU A 470 9.06 11.16 -23.33
N ASN A 471 10.16 11.92 -23.38
CA ASN A 471 10.16 13.36 -23.27
C ASN A 471 9.58 14.01 -24.56
N GLN A 472 9.40 15.33 -24.52
CA GLN A 472 8.88 16.09 -25.67
C GLN A 472 9.72 15.94 -26.95
N ASP A 473 11.01 15.63 -26.82
CA ASP A 473 11.96 15.40 -27.91
C ASP A 473 12.05 13.92 -28.35
N ALA A 474 11.12 13.07 -27.87
CA ALA A 474 11.08 11.62 -28.09
C ALA A 474 12.26 10.84 -27.48
N SER A 475 13.09 11.46 -26.62
CA SER A 475 14.06 10.70 -25.81
C SER A 475 13.34 9.93 -24.69
N VAL A 476 13.79 8.71 -24.41
CA VAL A 476 13.29 7.94 -23.26
C VAL A 476 13.64 8.68 -21.96
N ASN A 477 12.65 8.88 -21.10
CA ASN A 477 12.84 9.57 -19.83
C ASN A 477 13.72 8.73 -18.89
N THR A 478 14.82 9.32 -18.44
CA THR A 478 15.79 8.71 -17.52
C THR A 478 16.44 9.80 -16.68
N SER A 479 17.19 9.44 -15.63
CA SER A 479 17.97 10.43 -14.86
C SER A 479 19.01 11.20 -15.68
N SER A 480 19.46 10.65 -16.83
CA SER A 480 20.36 11.33 -17.77
C SER A 480 19.63 12.06 -18.90
N SER A 481 18.32 11.86 -19.06
CA SER A 481 17.44 12.63 -19.95
C SER A 481 16.12 12.94 -19.22
N PRO A 482 16.16 13.83 -18.22
CA PRO A 482 14.96 14.22 -17.47
C PRO A 482 14.08 15.16 -18.28
N ALA A 483 12.76 15.04 -18.09
CA ALA A 483 11.78 15.97 -18.62
C ALA A 483 11.95 17.34 -17.94
N ALA A 484 11.76 18.43 -18.67
CA ALA A 484 11.72 19.75 -18.03
C ALA A 484 10.34 19.97 -17.40
N ALA A 485 10.28 20.57 -16.21
CA ALA A 485 9.00 21.02 -15.67
C ALA A 485 8.26 21.92 -16.68
N GLY A 486 6.96 21.65 -16.91
CA GLY A 486 6.16 22.33 -17.93
C GLY A 486 6.28 21.77 -19.35
N SER A 487 7.22 20.87 -19.63
CA SER A 487 7.27 20.18 -20.94
C SER A 487 6.18 19.13 -21.06
N ILE A 488 6.05 18.55 -22.25
CA ILE A 488 5.14 17.43 -22.50
C ILE A 488 5.92 16.13 -22.37
N VAL A 489 5.29 15.11 -21.78
CA VAL A 489 5.77 13.72 -21.84
C VAL A 489 4.70 12.83 -22.48
N GLN A 490 5.15 11.73 -23.08
CA GLN A 490 4.31 10.74 -23.75
C GLN A 490 4.37 9.46 -22.93
N VAL A 491 3.27 9.10 -22.29
CA VAL A 491 3.16 7.92 -21.43
C VAL A 491 2.54 6.77 -22.23
N TYR A 492 3.19 5.61 -22.21
CA TYR A 492 2.70 4.41 -22.88
C TYR A 492 2.06 3.45 -21.86
N ALA A 493 0.80 3.11 -22.11
CA ALA A 493 -0.06 2.36 -21.21
C ALA A 493 -0.97 1.38 -21.97
N THR A 494 -1.80 0.65 -21.24
CA THR A 494 -2.84 -0.25 -21.76
C THR A 494 -4.12 -0.13 -20.92
N GLY A 495 -5.25 -0.63 -21.42
CA GLY A 495 -6.50 -0.72 -20.65
C GLY A 495 -7.22 0.61 -20.45
N ASN A 496 -7.12 1.49 -21.44
CA ASN A 496 -7.69 2.85 -21.48
C ASN A 496 -9.21 2.93 -21.23
N GLY A 497 -9.95 1.85 -21.54
CA GLY A 497 -11.40 1.79 -21.41
C GLY A 497 -12.17 2.43 -22.58
N PRO A 498 -13.42 2.89 -22.37
CA PRO A 498 -14.23 3.46 -23.43
C PRO A 498 -13.64 4.75 -24.01
N VAL A 499 -13.78 4.92 -25.32
CA VAL A 499 -13.40 6.16 -26.02
C VAL A 499 -14.60 7.06 -26.25
N ASP A 500 -14.36 8.36 -26.27
CA ASP A 500 -15.34 9.37 -26.65
C ASP A 500 -15.60 9.39 -28.16
N ALA A 501 -16.51 10.27 -28.61
CA ALA A 501 -16.85 10.41 -30.03
C ALA A 501 -15.67 10.85 -30.92
N SER A 502 -14.59 11.37 -30.33
CA SER A 502 -13.36 11.78 -31.03
C SER A 502 -12.30 10.68 -31.03
N GLY A 503 -12.58 9.53 -30.42
CA GLY A 503 -11.64 8.42 -30.27
C GLY A 503 -10.64 8.58 -29.13
N ASN A 504 -10.80 9.58 -28.25
CA ASN A 504 -9.95 9.76 -27.08
C ASN A 504 -10.49 8.97 -25.89
N ALA A 505 -9.61 8.43 -25.05
CA ALA A 505 -9.98 7.81 -23.78
C ALA A 505 -9.92 8.85 -22.66
N PRO A 506 -11.05 9.26 -22.04
CA PRO A 506 -11.04 10.27 -20.98
C PRO A 506 -10.33 9.76 -19.73
N VAL A 507 -9.32 10.49 -19.26
CA VAL A 507 -8.49 10.12 -18.09
C VAL A 507 -8.02 11.33 -17.31
N SER A 508 -7.62 11.07 -16.07
CA SER A 508 -6.84 12.00 -15.25
C SER A 508 -5.43 11.43 -15.06
N VAL A 509 -4.42 12.29 -15.02
CA VAL A 509 -3.02 11.90 -14.78
C VAL A 509 -2.49 12.68 -13.60
N PHE A 510 -1.72 12.03 -12.74
CA PHE A 510 -1.16 12.61 -11.53
C PHE A 510 0.35 12.41 -11.47
N PHE A 511 1.06 13.44 -10.98
CA PHE A 511 2.49 13.43 -10.68
C PHE A 511 2.63 13.57 -9.16
N GLY A 512 2.88 12.48 -8.44
CA GLY A 512 2.52 12.38 -7.03
C GLY A 512 1.01 12.57 -6.89
N ASP A 513 0.60 13.45 -5.99
CA ASP A 513 -0.81 13.78 -5.80
C ASP A 513 -1.24 15.00 -6.62
N LEU A 514 -0.36 15.55 -7.46
CA LEU A 514 -0.64 16.75 -8.26
C LEU A 514 -1.33 16.38 -9.58
N PRO A 515 -2.57 16.84 -9.84
CA PRO A 515 -3.23 16.61 -11.12
C PRO A 515 -2.50 17.34 -12.25
N ALA A 516 -2.40 16.69 -13.40
CA ALA A 516 -1.70 17.21 -14.57
C ALA A 516 -2.64 17.38 -15.77
N GLY A 517 -2.33 18.36 -16.63
CA GLY A 517 -3.10 18.64 -17.82
C GLY A 517 -2.87 17.61 -18.92
N VAL A 518 -3.90 16.81 -19.21
CA VAL A 518 -3.89 15.84 -20.33
C VAL A 518 -4.17 16.58 -21.64
N LEU A 519 -3.25 16.46 -22.60
CA LEU A 519 -3.39 17.08 -23.93
C LEU A 519 -3.98 16.11 -24.95
N ALA A 520 -3.63 14.83 -24.84
CA ALA A 520 -4.17 13.76 -25.67
C ALA A 520 -4.15 12.44 -24.90
N SER A 521 -5.11 11.57 -25.17
CA SER A 521 -5.20 10.24 -24.59
C SER A 521 -5.82 9.32 -25.65
N VAL A 522 -4.96 8.65 -26.41
CA VAL A 522 -5.34 8.04 -27.69
C VAL A 522 -4.91 6.57 -27.72
N PRO A 523 -5.85 5.62 -27.89
CA PRO A 523 -5.53 4.24 -28.24
C PRO A 523 -4.91 4.19 -29.64
N LEU A 524 -3.74 3.57 -29.78
CA LEU A 524 -3.00 3.54 -31.04
C LEU A 524 -3.55 2.44 -31.96
N THR A 525 -4.24 2.82 -33.03
CA THR A 525 -4.86 1.87 -33.97
C THR A 525 -3.85 0.95 -34.67
N GLN A 526 -2.62 1.45 -34.89
CA GLN A 526 -1.53 0.69 -35.49
C GLN A 526 -0.91 -0.36 -34.55
N TYR A 527 -1.13 -0.21 -33.24
CA TYR A 527 -0.68 -1.11 -32.19
C TYR A 527 -1.85 -1.41 -31.24
N PRO A 528 -2.80 -2.27 -31.65
CA PRO A 528 -3.98 -2.58 -30.84
C PRO A 528 -3.60 -2.93 -29.40
N GLY A 529 -4.31 -2.35 -28.44
CA GLY A 529 -4.04 -2.48 -27.00
C GLY A 529 -3.02 -1.50 -26.43
N LEU A 530 -2.23 -0.84 -27.26
CA LEU A 530 -1.34 0.23 -26.83
C LEU A 530 -2.10 1.56 -26.75
N TRP A 531 -1.84 2.30 -25.68
CA TRP A 531 -2.46 3.57 -25.39
C TRP A 531 -1.37 4.60 -25.11
N GLN A 532 -1.43 5.74 -25.80
CA GLN A 532 -0.51 6.85 -25.60
C GLN A 532 -1.23 8.04 -24.95
N ILE A 533 -0.61 8.61 -23.92
CA ILE A 533 -1.12 9.78 -23.20
C ILE A 533 -0.07 10.88 -23.27
N ASN A 534 -0.44 12.02 -23.85
CA ASN A 534 0.40 13.21 -23.84
C ASN A 534 -0.05 14.08 -22.66
N VAL A 535 0.84 14.29 -21.70
CA VAL A 535 0.54 15.03 -20.47
C VAL A 535 1.60 16.11 -20.24
N ARG A 536 1.17 17.27 -19.72
CA ARG A 536 2.08 18.33 -19.31
C ARG A 536 2.63 18.05 -17.92
N VAL A 537 3.95 18.02 -17.78
CA VAL A 537 4.62 17.94 -16.48
C VAL A 537 4.26 19.19 -15.66
N PRO A 538 3.69 19.05 -14.44
CA PRO A 538 3.38 20.21 -13.61
C PRO A 538 4.59 21.12 -13.36
N ALA A 539 4.35 22.41 -13.18
CA ALA A 539 5.41 23.34 -12.82
C ALA A 539 5.86 23.12 -11.36
N GLY A 540 7.14 23.35 -11.08
CA GLY A 540 7.67 23.35 -9.70
C GLY A 540 7.97 21.98 -9.09
N ILE A 541 7.89 20.89 -9.86
CA ILE A 541 8.34 19.56 -9.44
C ILE A 541 9.69 19.21 -10.08
N THR A 542 10.54 18.50 -9.34
CA THR A 542 11.88 18.07 -9.78
C THR A 542 12.24 16.74 -9.13
N GLY A 543 13.25 16.04 -9.67
CA GLY A 543 13.75 14.78 -9.14
C GLY A 543 12.97 13.56 -9.63
N GLU A 544 12.90 12.54 -8.78
CA GLU A 544 12.12 11.31 -9.01
C GLU A 544 10.64 11.56 -8.67
N VAL A 545 9.79 11.43 -9.68
CA VAL A 545 8.36 11.75 -9.58
C VAL A 545 7.53 10.52 -9.95
N PRO A 546 6.71 9.99 -9.04
CA PRO A 546 5.73 8.96 -9.40
C PRO A 546 4.68 9.54 -10.35
N LEU A 547 4.35 8.82 -11.41
CA LEU A 547 3.28 9.14 -12.34
C LEU A 547 2.30 7.98 -12.40
N PHE A 548 1.01 8.25 -12.19
CA PHE A 548 -0.05 7.27 -12.39
C PHE A 548 -1.24 7.87 -13.15
N VAL A 549 -2.09 6.99 -13.70
CA VAL A 549 -3.25 7.38 -14.50
C VAL A 549 -4.52 6.84 -13.87
N VAL A 550 -5.58 7.64 -13.90
CA VAL A 550 -6.93 7.24 -13.52
C VAL A 550 -7.80 7.18 -14.76
N ALA A 551 -8.39 6.01 -15.02
CA ALA A 551 -9.36 5.81 -16.08
C ALA A 551 -10.67 5.28 -15.46
N GLN A 552 -11.76 6.03 -15.62
CA GLN A 552 -13.00 5.83 -14.85
C GLN A 552 -12.70 5.98 -13.35
N ASN A 553 -12.94 4.92 -12.56
CA ASN A 553 -12.75 4.88 -11.11
C ASN A 553 -11.62 3.92 -10.72
N LEU A 554 -10.66 3.67 -11.60
CA LEU A 554 -9.51 2.80 -11.34
C LEU A 554 -8.23 3.58 -11.60
N ALA A 555 -7.30 3.49 -10.66
CA ALA A 555 -5.94 3.97 -10.79
C ALA A 555 -5.03 2.85 -11.33
N SER A 556 -4.05 3.22 -12.15
CA SER A 556 -2.97 2.33 -12.56
C SER A 556 -1.89 2.22 -11.49
N ASN A 557 -0.96 1.29 -11.68
CA ASN A 557 0.37 1.36 -11.11
C ASN A 557 1.01 2.72 -11.41
N ALA A 558 1.92 3.12 -10.54
CA ALA A 558 2.81 4.21 -10.86
C ALA A 558 4.07 3.75 -11.56
N VAL A 559 4.69 4.70 -12.24
CA VAL A 559 6.05 4.62 -12.75
C VAL A 559 6.82 5.85 -12.31
N THR A 560 8.13 5.73 -12.16
CA THR A 560 8.97 6.89 -11.82
C THR A 560 9.42 7.60 -13.09
N LEU A 561 9.26 8.92 -13.07
CA LEU A 561 9.76 9.86 -14.05
C LEU A 561 10.89 10.70 -13.44
N SER A 562 11.92 11.04 -14.21
CA SER A 562 12.91 12.05 -13.83
C SER A 562 12.54 13.41 -14.40
N VAL A 563 12.49 14.43 -13.54
CA VAL A 563 12.11 15.81 -13.87
C VAL A 563 13.20 16.80 -13.44
N ARG A 564 13.45 17.83 -14.24
CA ARG A 564 14.42 18.90 -13.97
C ARG A 564 13.85 20.31 -14.10
#